data_AF-A0A443KCJ3-F1
#
_entry.id   AF-A0A443KCJ3-F1
#
_cell.length_a   1.000
_cell.length_b   1.000
_cell.length_c   1.000
_cell.angle_alpha   90.00
_cell.angle_beta   90.00
_cell.angle_gamma   90.00
#
_symmetry.space_group_name_H-M   'P 1'
#
loop_
_entity.id
_entity.type
_entity.pdbx_description
1 polymer ?
#
loop_
_entity_poly.entity_id
_entity_poly.type
_entity_poly.pdbx_seq_one_letter_code
_entity_poly.pdbx_strand_id
1 'polypeptide(L)'
;MNVRELTFRGEDTPQLYACDVCGSSFSPKIYACADDLAHATARQAAEECCAPRHCACGVEIEKYYTACATCRERNRLKAATIVTDYTGPVQSDQVEGSEWGEGYSSSVDALRNYCDDPAPAYCWPCKASPLRLDLDSILESALDDQHEDAAEQIVGDDELGAAIDKFNAAQTCITYYPDHTRVIVLDQARFDAILHPAPAGAGKGGDA
;
A
#
# COMPACT_ATOMS: atom_id res chain seq x y z
N MET A 1 13.39 -23.11 -16.03
CA MET A 1 12.06 -23.28 -16.66
C MET A 1 12.23 -23.03 -18.15
N ASN A 2 11.51 -23.75 -19.01
CA ASN A 2 11.67 -23.61 -20.45
C ASN A 2 10.72 -22.52 -20.96
N VAL A 3 11.19 -21.60 -21.79
CA VAL A 3 10.33 -20.61 -22.46
C VAL A 3 9.80 -21.19 -23.75
N ARG A 4 8.51 -20.97 -24.04
CA ARG A 4 7.96 -21.23 -25.37
C ARG A 4 8.06 -19.96 -26.20
N GLU A 5 8.75 -20.04 -27.33
CA GLU A 5 8.80 -18.96 -28.31
C GLU A 5 7.60 -19.09 -29.25
N LEU A 6 6.84 -18.01 -29.42
CA LEU A 6 5.67 -17.95 -30.30
C LEU A 6 6.02 -17.10 -31.51
N THR A 7 5.92 -17.68 -32.71
CA THR A 7 6.19 -17.01 -33.98
C THR A 7 4.91 -16.85 -34.81
N PHE A 8 4.92 -15.98 -35.82
CA PHE A 8 3.89 -16.02 -36.85
C PHE A 8 4.08 -17.25 -37.74
N ARG A 9 2.98 -17.74 -38.32
CA ARG A 9 3.02 -18.94 -39.15
C ARG A 9 3.88 -18.70 -40.40
N GLY A 10 4.97 -19.46 -40.52
CA GLY A 10 5.92 -19.34 -41.63
C GLY A 10 7.11 -18.41 -41.34
N GLU A 11 7.21 -17.89 -40.12
CA GLU A 11 8.33 -17.09 -39.64
C GLU A 11 9.08 -17.83 -38.54
N ASP A 12 10.40 -17.63 -38.51
CA ASP A 12 11.29 -18.20 -37.49
C ASP A 12 11.63 -17.19 -36.38
N THR A 13 11.22 -15.92 -36.53
CA THR A 13 11.50 -14.87 -35.56
C THR A 13 10.47 -14.89 -34.43
N PRO A 14 10.89 -15.07 -33.16
CA PRO A 14 9.99 -14.99 -32.01
C PRO A 14 9.28 -13.64 -31.97
N GLN A 15 7.97 -13.64 -31.75
CA GLN A 15 7.15 -12.45 -31.59
C GLN A 15 6.69 -12.28 -30.14
N LEU A 16 6.53 -13.39 -29.41
CA LEU A 16 6.16 -13.43 -28.00
C LEU A 16 6.90 -14.58 -27.31
N TYR A 17 6.99 -14.48 -25.98
CA TYR A 17 7.53 -15.52 -25.11
C TYR A 17 6.45 -15.96 -24.15
N ALA A 18 6.25 -17.27 -23.98
CA ALA A 18 5.23 -17.80 -23.09
C ALA A 18 5.85 -18.69 -22.02
N CYS A 19 5.33 -18.57 -20.80
CA CYS A 19 5.65 -19.46 -19.69
C CYS A 19 5.19 -20.89 -20.01
N ASP A 20 6.06 -21.88 -19.84
CA ASP A 20 5.75 -23.30 -20.06
C ASP A 20 4.77 -23.88 -19.03
N VAL A 21 4.69 -23.28 -17.84
CA VAL A 21 3.81 -23.73 -16.74
C VAL A 21 2.39 -23.21 -16.89
N CYS A 22 2.21 -21.89 -16.94
CA CYS A 22 0.87 -21.27 -16.91
C CYS A 22 0.39 -20.75 -18.26
N GLY A 23 1.24 -20.74 -19.30
CA GLY A 23 0.88 -20.25 -20.63
C GLY A 23 0.74 -18.72 -20.75
N SER A 24 1.02 -17.95 -19.69
CA SER A 24 1.06 -16.48 -19.79
C SER A 24 2.07 -16.05 -20.84
N SER A 25 1.67 -15.12 -21.71
CA SER A 25 2.50 -14.59 -22.80
C SER A 25 3.02 -13.19 -22.48
N PHE A 26 4.24 -12.93 -22.94
CA PHE A 26 4.99 -11.72 -22.69
C PHE A 26 5.45 -11.15 -24.03
N SER A 27 5.07 -9.91 -24.32
CA SER A 27 5.38 -9.25 -25.58
C SER A 27 6.57 -8.31 -25.42
N PRO A 28 7.59 -8.36 -26.31
CA PRO A 28 8.65 -7.35 -26.33
C PRO A 28 8.12 -5.94 -26.61
N LYS A 29 6.98 -5.82 -27.32
CA LYS A 29 6.43 -4.52 -27.76
C LYS A 29 5.92 -3.62 -26.63
N ILE A 30 5.77 -4.12 -25.40
CA ILE A 30 5.37 -3.30 -24.25
C ILE A 30 6.54 -2.56 -23.61
N TYR A 31 7.78 -2.91 -23.96
CA TYR A 31 8.97 -2.32 -23.38
C TYR A 31 9.46 -1.15 -24.23
N ALA A 32 9.59 0.02 -23.60
CA ALA A 32 10.13 1.22 -24.24
C ALA A 32 11.67 1.21 -24.24
N CYS A 33 12.28 0.25 -24.93
CA CYS A 33 13.74 0.12 -25.06
C CYS A 33 14.15 -0.43 -26.43
N ALA A 34 15.46 -0.63 -26.65
CA ALA A 34 15.97 -1.23 -27.88
C ALA A 34 15.44 -2.66 -28.07
N ASP A 35 15.21 -3.07 -29.32
CA ASP A 35 14.51 -4.30 -29.67
C ASP A 35 15.15 -5.55 -29.04
N ASP A 36 16.47 -5.70 -29.14
CA ASP A 36 17.21 -6.82 -28.52
C ASP A 36 16.97 -6.89 -26.99
N LEU A 37 16.94 -5.74 -26.32
CA LEU A 37 16.71 -5.66 -24.88
C LEU A 37 15.25 -5.94 -24.53
N ALA A 38 14.31 -5.51 -25.36
CA ALA A 38 12.90 -5.79 -25.21
C ALA A 38 12.61 -7.30 -25.34
N HIS A 39 13.22 -7.96 -26.33
CA HIS A 39 13.16 -9.41 -26.50
C HIS A 39 13.79 -10.16 -25.33
N ALA A 40 14.98 -9.76 -24.88
CA ALA A 40 15.63 -10.35 -23.71
C ALA A 40 14.77 -10.21 -22.44
N THR A 41 14.16 -9.03 -22.22
CA THR A 41 13.32 -8.74 -21.05
C THR A 41 12.01 -9.53 -21.09
N ALA A 42 11.35 -9.61 -22.25
CA ALA A 42 10.14 -10.41 -22.43
C ALA A 42 10.39 -11.90 -22.20
N ARG A 43 11.53 -12.41 -22.68
CA ARG A 43 11.97 -13.80 -22.43
C ARG A 43 12.19 -14.05 -20.94
N GLN A 44 12.96 -13.19 -20.27
CA GLN A 44 13.20 -13.30 -18.83
C GLN A 44 11.89 -13.27 -18.03
N ALA A 45 10.95 -12.39 -18.39
CA ALA A 45 9.65 -12.34 -17.74
C ALA A 45 8.87 -13.67 -17.88
N ALA A 46 8.98 -14.35 -19.02
CA ALA A 46 8.41 -15.68 -19.22
C ALA A 46 9.12 -16.77 -18.38
N GLU A 47 10.45 -16.70 -18.25
CA GLU A 47 11.27 -17.60 -17.41
C GLU A 47 10.91 -17.46 -15.92
N GLU A 48 10.69 -16.23 -15.47
CA GLU A 48 10.41 -15.90 -14.07
C GLU A 48 8.92 -15.88 -13.72
N CYS A 49 8.03 -16.09 -14.71
CA CYS A 49 6.59 -15.93 -14.55
C CYS A 49 6.00 -16.76 -13.40
N CYS A 50 6.50 -17.98 -13.25
CA CYS A 50 6.10 -18.95 -12.22
C CYS A 50 7.25 -19.29 -11.27
N ALA A 51 8.37 -18.55 -11.33
CA ALA A 51 9.47 -18.76 -10.41
C ALA A 51 9.11 -18.21 -9.01
N PRO A 52 9.51 -18.92 -7.93
CA PRO A 52 9.44 -18.37 -6.59
C PRO A 52 10.16 -17.03 -6.51
N ARG A 53 9.42 -15.98 -6.13
CA ARG A 53 10.01 -14.66 -5.89
C ARG A 53 10.53 -14.62 -4.48
N HIS A 54 11.66 -13.97 -4.28
CA HIS A 54 12.24 -13.81 -2.95
C HIS A 54 12.37 -12.33 -2.62
N CYS A 55 12.02 -11.97 -1.39
CA CYS A 55 12.34 -10.67 -0.84
C CYS A 55 13.86 -10.49 -0.76
N ALA A 56 14.34 -9.25 -0.67
CA ALA A 56 15.76 -8.95 -0.43
C ALA A 56 16.34 -9.60 0.84
N CYS A 57 15.50 -10.06 1.78
CA CYS A 57 15.91 -10.82 2.96
C CYS A 57 15.98 -12.35 2.74
N GLY A 58 15.69 -12.84 1.54
CA GLY A 58 15.72 -14.26 1.19
C GLY A 58 14.42 -15.04 1.46
N VAL A 59 13.40 -14.42 2.05
CA VAL A 59 12.08 -15.06 2.26
C VAL A 59 11.30 -15.09 0.95
N GLU A 60 10.72 -16.25 0.61
CA GLU A 60 9.82 -16.38 -0.55
C GLU A 60 8.57 -15.49 -0.38
N ILE A 61 8.15 -14.83 -1.46
CA ILE A 61 7.03 -13.88 -1.48
C ILE A 61 6.06 -14.20 -2.61
N GLU A 62 4.79 -13.85 -2.40
CA GLU A 62 3.77 -13.97 -3.43
C GLU A 62 4.03 -13.02 -4.61
N LYS A 63 3.51 -13.39 -5.78
CA LYS A 63 3.75 -12.71 -7.06
C LYS A 63 3.47 -11.20 -7.04
N TYR A 64 2.51 -10.74 -6.25
CA TYR A 64 2.07 -9.34 -6.19
C TYR A 64 2.91 -8.45 -5.27
N TYR A 65 3.85 -9.03 -4.51
CA TYR A 65 4.68 -8.27 -3.59
C TYR A 65 6.13 -8.18 -4.07
N THR A 66 6.79 -7.09 -3.70
CA THR A 66 8.23 -6.85 -3.93
C THR A 66 9.07 -7.06 -2.67
N ALA A 67 8.44 -7.19 -1.51
CA ALA A 67 9.07 -7.45 -0.23
C ALA A 67 8.14 -8.26 0.67
N CYS A 68 8.68 -9.06 1.58
CA CYS A 68 7.89 -9.83 2.56
C CYS A 68 7.23 -8.90 3.59
N ALA A 69 6.21 -9.37 4.30
CA ALA A 69 5.46 -8.58 5.27
C ALA A 69 6.37 -7.85 6.28
N THR A 70 7.33 -8.55 6.87
CA THR A 70 8.30 -7.98 7.82
C THR A 70 9.16 -6.89 7.19
N CYS A 71 9.64 -7.08 5.95
CA CYS A 71 10.44 -6.06 5.28
C CYS A 71 9.59 -4.84 4.87
N ARG A 72 8.32 -5.04 4.49
CA ARG A 72 7.39 -3.93 4.21
C ARG A 72 7.12 -3.10 5.46
N GLU A 73 6.82 -3.76 6.57
CA GLU A 73 6.63 -3.10 7.87
C GLU A 73 7.87 -2.31 8.25
N ARG A 74 9.04 -2.96 8.25
CA ARG A 74 10.32 -2.32 8.56
C ARG A 74 10.60 -1.12 7.66
N ASN A 75 10.36 -1.22 6.35
CA ASN A 75 10.60 -0.12 5.42
C ASN A 75 9.64 1.04 5.69
N ARG A 76 8.37 0.75 6.03
CA ARG A 76 7.39 1.77 6.46
C ARG A 76 7.86 2.50 7.72
N LEU A 77 8.31 1.76 8.73
CA LEU A 77 8.82 2.35 9.99
C LEU A 77 10.09 3.18 9.77
N LYS A 78 11.00 2.74 8.90
CA LYS A 78 12.21 3.51 8.54
C LYS A 78 11.89 4.83 7.84
N ALA A 79 10.81 4.88 7.07
CA ALA A 79 10.38 6.08 6.37
C ALA A 79 9.55 7.02 7.26
N ALA A 80 8.98 6.52 8.35
CA ALA A 80 8.15 7.30 9.25
C ALA A 80 8.97 8.23 10.14
N THR A 81 8.44 9.43 10.38
CA THR A 81 9.02 10.37 11.34
C THR A 81 8.55 10.02 12.75
N ILE A 82 9.48 9.82 13.68
CA ILE A 82 9.13 9.59 15.09
C ILE A 82 8.56 10.87 15.70
N VAL A 83 7.41 10.77 16.36
CA VAL A 83 6.75 11.88 17.07
C VAL A 83 6.48 11.47 18.52
N THR A 84 6.62 12.43 19.44
CA THR A 84 6.52 12.18 20.89
C THR A 84 5.47 13.05 21.58
N ASP A 85 5.02 14.11 20.92
CA ASP A 85 4.13 15.16 21.45
C ASP A 85 2.72 15.11 20.83
N TYR A 86 2.35 13.98 20.22
CA TYR A 86 1.03 13.80 19.63
C TYR A 86 -0.03 13.51 20.68
N THR A 87 -1.11 14.28 20.63
CA THR A 87 -2.33 14.06 21.41
C THR A 87 -3.50 13.82 20.46
N GLY A 88 -4.18 12.68 20.60
CA GLY A 88 -5.36 12.35 19.81
C GLY A 88 -5.45 10.85 19.51
N PRO A 89 -6.38 10.46 18.64
CA PRO A 89 -6.58 9.05 18.30
C PRO A 89 -5.36 8.43 17.65
N VAL A 90 -5.15 7.15 17.95
CA VAL A 90 -4.06 6.33 17.44
C VAL A 90 -4.60 5.01 16.93
N GLN A 91 -3.84 4.33 16.08
CA GLN A 91 -4.13 2.97 15.65
C GLN A 91 -2.86 2.10 15.71
N SER A 92 -3.02 0.82 16.03
CA SER A 92 -1.91 -0.14 16.04
C SER A 92 -2.22 -1.36 15.19
N ASP A 93 -1.36 -1.65 14.22
CA ASP A 93 -1.42 -2.88 13.41
C ASP A 93 -1.03 -4.14 14.21
N GLN A 94 -0.50 -3.97 15.43
CA GLN A 94 -0.08 -5.07 16.31
C GLN A 94 -1.18 -5.54 17.25
N VAL A 95 -2.38 -4.95 17.16
CA VAL A 95 -3.51 -5.26 18.04
C VAL A 95 -4.76 -5.44 17.18
N GLU A 96 -5.36 -6.64 17.22
CA GLU A 96 -6.55 -6.96 16.42
C GLU A 96 -7.84 -6.30 16.96
N GLY A 97 -7.87 -5.97 18.26
CA GLY A 97 -8.97 -5.28 18.94
C GLY A 97 -8.53 -4.00 19.64
N SER A 98 -9.46 -3.15 20.06
CA SER A 98 -9.19 -1.92 20.80
C SER A 98 -10.50 -1.25 21.28
N GLU A 99 -10.40 -0.08 21.93
CA GLU A 99 -11.54 0.74 22.34
C GLU A 99 -12.56 0.97 21.20
N TRP A 100 -12.08 1.26 19.99
CA TRP A 100 -12.92 1.49 18.81
C TRP A 100 -12.89 0.33 17.79
N GLY A 101 -12.22 -0.78 18.13
CA GLY A 101 -11.98 -1.91 17.22
C GLY A 101 -10.83 -1.66 16.24
N GLU A 102 -10.34 -2.74 15.62
CA GLU A 102 -9.30 -2.71 14.57
C GLU A 102 -8.02 -1.95 14.97
N GLY A 103 -7.68 -1.99 16.27
CA GLY A 103 -6.50 -1.34 16.82
C GLY A 103 -6.65 0.18 17.07
N TYR A 104 -7.79 0.80 16.76
CA TYR A 104 -8.06 2.22 17.00
C TYR A 104 -8.38 2.53 18.46
N SER A 105 -7.77 3.58 19.01
CA SER A 105 -8.04 4.08 20.37
C SER A 105 -8.04 5.60 20.40
N SER A 106 -8.79 6.18 21.34
CA SER A 106 -8.89 7.64 21.51
C SER A 106 -7.58 8.33 21.89
N SER A 107 -6.62 7.57 22.45
CA SER A 107 -5.29 8.03 22.84
C SER A 107 -4.30 6.87 22.98
N VAL A 108 -3.02 7.19 23.12
CA VAL A 108 -1.96 6.22 23.46
C VAL A 108 -2.27 5.52 24.80
N ASP A 109 -2.77 6.25 25.79
CA ASP A 109 -3.09 5.68 27.09
C ASP A 109 -4.30 4.74 27.02
N ALA A 110 -5.32 5.09 26.24
CA ALA A 110 -6.45 4.19 25.97
C ALA A 110 -6.00 2.89 25.28
N LEU A 111 -5.09 2.99 24.30
CA LEU A 111 -4.49 1.82 23.65
C LEU A 111 -3.73 0.95 24.66
N ARG A 112 -2.89 1.55 25.50
CA ARG A 112 -2.14 0.84 26.55
C ARG A 112 -3.04 0.17 27.57
N ASN A 113 -4.12 0.83 27.97
CA ASN A 113 -5.08 0.28 28.93
C ASN A 113 -5.89 -0.88 28.34
N TYR A 114 -6.11 -0.87 27.02
CA TYR A 114 -6.77 -1.98 26.34
C TYR A 114 -5.85 -3.20 26.19
N CYS A 115 -4.56 -2.98 25.97
CA CYS A 115 -3.62 -4.06 25.75
C CYS A 115 -3.18 -4.70 27.07
N ASP A 116 -3.24 -6.03 27.15
CA ASP A 116 -2.50 -6.78 28.15
C ASP A 116 -0.97 -6.69 27.88
N ASP A 117 -0.16 -7.05 28.86
CA ASP A 117 1.31 -7.06 28.73
C ASP A 117 1.76 -8.19 27.76
N PRO A 118 2.44 -7.87 26.63
CA PRO A 118 3.01 -6.57 26.30
C PRO A 118 2.17 -5.72 25.34
N ALA A 119 2.06 -4.43 25.67
CA ALA A 119 1.54 -3.38 24.81
C ALA A 119 2.28 -3.33 23.46
N PRO A 120 1.70 -2.80 22.37
CA PRO A 120 2.37 -2.73 21.08
C PRO A 120 3.67 -1.92 21.14
N ALA A 121 4.64 -2.27 20.30
CA ALA A 121 5.95 -1.60 20.30
C ALA A 121 5.88 -0.15 19.80
N TYR A 122 4.92 0.13 18.93
CA TYR A 122 4.63 1.44 18.37
C TYR A 122 3.15 1.55 18.02
N CYS A 123 2.69 2.77 17.73
CA CYS A 123 1.39 3.01 17.12
C CYS A 123 1.46 4.18 16.11
N TRP A 124 0.45 4.27 15.26
CA TRP A 124 0.28 5.30 14.25
C TRP A 124 -0.63 6.41 14.80
N PRO A 125 -0.20 7.70 14.78
CA PRO A 125 -1.12 8.79 15.04
C PRO A 125 -2.17 8.85 13.92
N CYS A 126 -3.41 9.24 14.22
CA CYS A 126 -4.44 9.37 13.21
C CYS A 126 -4.54 10.80 12.63
N LYS A 127 -5.02 10.90 11.38
CA LYS A 127 -5.54 12.13 10.79
C LYS A 127 -7.05 12.14 10.91
N ALA A 128 -7.59 13.26 11.39
CA ALA A 128 -9.02 13.52 11.34
C ALA A 128 -9.43 13.79 9.89
N SER A 129 -10.49 13.11 9.46
CA SER A 129 -11.16 13.27 8.18
C SER A 129 -12.62 13.64 8.46
N PRO A 130 -12.93 14.94 8.56
CA PRO A 130 -14.30 15.38 8.77
C PRO A 130 -15.16 15.05 7.54
N LEU A 131 -16.44 14.74 7.75
CA LEU A 131 -17.41 14.65 6.65
C LEU A 131 -17.49 16.01 5.95
N ARG A 132 -17.21 16.01 4.65
CA ARG A 132 -17.35 17.19 3.78
C ARG A 132 -17.93 16.79 2.44
N LEU A 133 -18.80 17.65 1.92
CA LEU A 133 -19.21 17.64 0.53
C LEU A 133 -18.27 18.53 -0.27
N ASP A 134 -17.88 18.07 -1.44
CA ASP A 134 -17.05 18.80 -2.40
C ASP A 134 -17.89 19.16 -3.62
N LEU A 135 -18.08 20.46 -3.86
CA LEU A 135 -18.93 20.93 -4.95
C LEU A 135 -18.38 20.49 -6.31
N ASP A 136 -17.06 20.60 -6.50
CA ASP A 136 -16.41 20.28 -7.78
C ASP A 136 -16.66 18.82 -8.15
N SER A 137 -16.40 17.89 -7.22
CA SER A 137 -16.69 16.46 -7.40
C SER A 137 -18.18 16.18 -7.66
N ILE A 138 -19.10 16.91 -7.01
CA ILE A 138 -20.55 16.75 -7.21
C ILE A 138 -20.96 17.19 -8.62
N LEU A 139 -20.47 18.34 -9.07
CA LEU A 139 -20.77 18.88 -10.40
C LEU A 139 -20.15 18.02 -11.49
N GLU A 140 -18.90 17.58 -11.33
CA GLU A 140 -18.25 16.64 -12.25
C GLU A 140 -19.09 15.37 -12.41
N SER A 141 -19.53 14.76 -11.30
CA SER A 141 -20.39 13.58 -11.36
C SER A 141 -21.76 13.83 -11.98
N ALA A 142 -22.32 15.04 -11.83
CA ALA A 142 -23.63 15.38 -12.39
C ALA A 142 -23.58 15.70 -13.90
N LEU A 143 -22.39 16.08 -14.39
CA LEU A 143 -22.14 16.48 -15.77
C LEU A 143 -21.56 15.35 -16.64
N ASP A 144 -21.27 14.17 -16.09
CA ASP A 144 -20.60 13.05 -16.78
C ASP A 144 -21.26 12.66 -18.12
N ASP A 145 -22.59 12.73 -18.20
CA ASP A 145 -23.37 12.43 -19.42
C ASP A 145 -23.67 13.65 -20.30
N GLN A 146 -23.22 14.84 -19.91
CA GLN A 146 -23.51 16.09 -20.61
C GLN A 146 -22.41 16.43 -21.63
N HIS A 147 -22.71 17.40 -22.50
CA HIS A 147 -21.71 17.94 -23.42
C HIS A 147 -20.54 18.58 -22.65
N GLU A 148 -19.33 18.59 -23.23
CA GLU A 148 -18.11 19.11 -22.58
C GLU A 148 -18.21 20.58 -22.11
N ASP A 149 -19.09 21.36 -22.73
CA ASP A 149 -19.37 22.76 -22.39
C ASP A 149 -20.55 22.94 -21.41
N ALA A 150 -21.13 21.85 -20.89
CA ALA A 150 -22.29 21.93 -20.01
C ALA A 150 -21.97 22.60 -18.66
N ALA A 151 -20.71 22.52 -18.21
CA ALA A 151 -20.25 23.19 -17.00
C ALA A 151 -20.44 24.71 -17.07
N GLU A 152 -20.21 25.33 -18.25
CA GLU A 152 -20.35 26.78 -18.45
C GLU A 152 -21.81 27.26 -18.39
N GLN A 153 -22.77 26.34 -18.43
CA GLN A 153 -24.20 26.62 -18.44
C GLN A 153 -24.86 26.40 -17.08
N ILE A 154 -24.08 26.03 -16.06
CA ILE A 154 -24.60 25.91 -14.70
C ILE A 154 -25.01 27.29 -14.20
N VAL A 155 -26.21 27.36 -13.62
CA VAL A 155 -26.74 28.57 -12.99
C VAL A 155 -26.95 28.29 -11.52
N GLY A 156 -26.34 29.11 -10.65
CA GLY A 156 -26.52 29.05 -9.19
C GLY A 156 -25.53 28.11 -8.47
N ASP A 157 -24.42 27.74 -9.10
CA ASP A 157 -23.30 27.03 -8.48
C ASP A 157 -22.68 27.81 -7.31
N ASP A 158 -22.57 29.14 -7.41
CA ASP A 158 -22.13 29.99 -6.29
C ASP A 158 -23.04 29.85 -5.05
N GLU A 159 -24.37 29.85 -5.26
CA GLU A 159 -25.35 29.72 -4.17
C GLU A 159 -25.30 28.32 -3.55
N LEU A 160 -25.15 27.29 -4.39
CA LEU A 160 -24.97 25.91 -3.96
C LEU A 160 -23.66 25.72 -3.19
N GLY A 161 -22.57 26.33 -3.65
CA GLY A 161 -21.26 26.34 -2.97
C GLY A 161 -21.36 26.95 -1.58
N ALA A 162 -21.99 28.12 -1.46
CA ALA A 162 -22.21 28.75 -0.16
C ALA A 162 -23.07 27.89 0.79
N ALA A 163 -24.06 27.17 0.26
CA ALA A 163 -24.87 26.24 1.04
C ALA A 163 -24.07 25.02 1.52
N ILE A 164 -23.22 24.46 0.64
CA ILE A 164 -22.31 23.36 0.95
C ILE A 164 -21.27 23.78 2.00
N ASP A 165 -20.68 24.96 1.88
CA ASP A 165 -19.74 25.49 2.86
C ASP A 165 -20.38 25.63 4.23
N LYS A 166 -21.60 26.14 4.28
CA LYS A 166 -22.38 26.23 5.53
C LYS A 166 -22.69 24.85 6.10
N PHE A 167 -23.06 23.88 5.25
CA PHE A 167 -23.29 22.50 5.67
C PHE A 167 -22.02 21.88 6.25
N ASN A 168 -20.89 22.01 5.54
CA ASN A 168 -19.58 21.50 5.94
C ASN A 168 -19.10 22.12 7.26
N ALA A 169 -19.30 23.42 7.45
CA ALA A 169 -18.94 24.11 8.69
C ALA A 169 -19.76 23.64 9.91
N ALA A 170 -20.95 23.10 9.69
CA ALA A 170 -21.81 22.56 10.74
C ALA A 170 -21.53 21.07 11.06
N GLN A 171 -20.73 20.37 10.26
CA GLN A 171 -20.49 18.94 10.47
C GLN A 171 -19.58 18.68 11.67
N THR A 172 -20.02 17.76 12.52
CA THR A 172 -19.23 17.22 13.65
C THR A 172 -18.83 15.77 13.44
N CYS A 173 -19.25 15.16 12.32
CA CYS A 173 -18.89 13.79 11.98
C CYS A 173 -17.41 13.75 11.55
N ILE A 174 -16.60 13.01 12.30
CA ILE A 174 -15.16 12.86 12.04
C ILE A 174 -14.84 11.37 11.99
N THR A 175 -14.18 10.95 10.90
CA THR A 175 -13.53 9.66 10.79
C THR A 175 -12.03 9.84 11.00
N TYR A 176 -11.35 8.85 11.56
CA TYR A 176 -9.91 8.89 11.78
C TYR A 176 -9.21 7.83 10.93
N TYR A 177 -8.09 8.18 10.31
CA TYR A 177 -7.27 7.26 9.52
C TYR A 177 -5.81 7.29 10.00
N PRO A 178 -5.11 6.16 10.09
CA PRO A 178 -3.72 6.12 10.52
C PRO A 178 -2.81 6.90 9.57
N ASP A 179 -1.91 7.69 10.14
CA ASP A 179 -0.88 8.42 9.44
C ASP A 179 0.42 7.62 9.39
N HIS A 180 0.56 6.76 8.40
CA HIS A 180 1.75 5.93 8.21
C HIS A 180 3.05 6.71 7.92
N THR A 181 2.99 8.04 7.82
CA THR A 181 4.17 8.91 7.67
C THR A 181 4.79 9.32 9.00
N ARG A 182 4.10 9.10 10.12
CA ARG A 182 4.57 9.41 11.48
C ARG A 182 4.41 8.20 12.39
N VAL A 183 5.24 8.03 13.40
CA VAL A 183 5.15 6.90 14.33
C VAL A 183 5.38 7.33 15.76
N ILE A 184 4.60 6.77 16.70
CA ILE A 184 4.80 6.95 18.14
C ILE A 184 5.41 5.67 18.68
N VAL A 185 6.62 5.75 19.22
CA VAL A 185 7.31 4.60 19.82
C VAL A 185 6.84 4.41 21.26
N LEU A 186 6.43 3.19 21.60
CA LEU A 186 5.91 2.82 22.92
C LEU A 186 6.86 1.91 23.69
N ASP A 187 7.61 1.05 22.98
CA ASP A 187 8.69 0.21 23.50
C ASP A 187 9.88 0.31 22.54
N GLN A 188 10.92 1.03 22.98
CA GLN A 188 12.11 1.28 22.17
C GLN A 188 12.86 -0.01 21.81
N ALA A 189 12.98 -0.96 22.74
CA ALA A 189 13.75 -2.18 22.51
C ALA A 189 13.08 -3.07 21.45
N ARG A 190 11.75 -3.22 21.53
CA ARG A 190 10.99 -3.96 20.52
C ARG A 190 10.92 -3.22 19.19
N PHE A 191 10.83 -1.90 19.21
CA PHE A 191 10.88 -1.08 17.99
C PHE A 191 12.22 -1.24 17.25
N ASP A 192 13.33 -1.15 17.98
CA ASP A 192 14.68 -1.32 17.42
C ASP A 192 14.89 -2.73 16.86
N ALA A 193 14.33 -3.76 17.51
CA ALA A 193 14.37 -5.14 17.02
C ALA A 193 13.67 -5.33 15.66
N ILE A 194 12.62 -4.54 15.38
CA ILE A 194 11.93 -4.54 14.08
C ILE A 194 12.81 -3.85 13.01
N LEU A 195 13.45 -2.73 13.38
CA LEU A 195 14.32 -1.98 12.47
C LEU A 195 15.61 -2.72 12.12
N HIS A 196 16.15 -3.45 13.10
CA HIS A 196 17.43 -4.14 13.07
C HIS A 196 17.26 -5.61 13.46
N PRO A 197 16.58 -6.43 12.63
CA PRO A 197 16.43 -7.85 12.92
C PRO A 197 17.80 -8.52 12.92
N ALA A 198 18.01 -9.46 13.84
CA ALA A 198 19.21 -10.27 13.88
C ALA A 198 19.44 -10.96 12.51
N PRO A 199 20.71 -11.15 12.08
CA PRO A 199 21.00 -11.83 10.82
C PRO A 199 20.37 -13.23 10.83
N ALA A 200 19.61 -13.53 9.77
CA ALA A 200 19.04 -14.86 9.56
C ALA A 200 20.19 -15.87 9.39
N GLY A 201 20.50 -16.65 10.44
CA GLY A 201 21.61 -17.62 10.38
C GLY A 201 22.13 -18.17 11.72
N ALA A 202 21.77 -17.62 12.87
CA ALA A 202 22.18 -18.17 14.16
C ALA A 202 21.09 -19.08 14.75
N GLY A 203 20.86 -20.26 14.16
CA GLY A 203 19.96 -21.24 14.76
C GLY A 203 19.47 -22.32 13.82
N LYS A 204 20.36 -23.24 13.42
CA LYS A 204 20.16 -24.70 13.36
C LYS A 204 21.54 -25.36 13.16
N GLY A 205 22.31 -25.43 14.25
CA GLY A 205 23.45 -26.31 14.40
C GLY A 205 23.32 -26.99 15.76
N GLY A 206 23.08 -28.30 15.75
CA GLY A 206 22.68 -29.13 16.90
C GLY A 206 21.26 -29.65 16.68
N ASP A 207 20.99 -30.95 16.54
CA ASP A 207 21.70 -32.11 17.05
C ASP A 207 21.80 -33.24 16.02
N ALA A 208 22.82 -34.07 16.28
CA ALA A 208 23.22 -35.28 15.58
C ALA A 208 22.20 -36.43 15.66
#